data_AF-A0A317PVN0-F1
#
_entry.id   AF-A0A317PVN0-F1
#
_cell.length_a   1.000
_cell.length_b   1.000
_cell.length_c   1.000
_cell.angle_alpha   90.00
_cell.angle_beta   90.00
_cell.angle_gamma   90.00
#
_symmetry.space_group_name_H-M   'P 1'
#
loop_
_entity.id
_entity.type
_entity.pdbx_description
1 polymer ?
#
loop_
_entity_poly.entity_id
_entity_poly.type
_entity_poly.pdbx_seq_one_letter_code
_entity_poly.pdbx_strand_id
1 'polypeptide(L)'
;MKFLLLIALLLSSVVARAENLCPVNEDVAPDMRIAESDLTKERAEKAVEKVQGIVSGADSKYEWITVPNSLKIIEGYILKRDALNAEGVMAQYHKSQFCEFMKTQAWWYD
;
A
#
# COMPACT_ATOMS: atom_id res chain seq x y z
N MET A 1 -42.49 11.96 -14.71
CA MET A 1 -41.21 11.41 -15.22
C MET A 1 -40.06 12.44 -15.22
N LYS A 2 -39.96 13.34 -14.21
CA LYS A 2 -38.84 14.31 -14.10
C LYS A 2 -37.83 13.95 -13.00
N PHE A 3 -38.19 13.08 -12.06
CA PHE A 3 -37.32 12.67 -10.94
C PHE A 3 -36.31 11.57 -11.29
N LEU A 4 -36.51 10.81 -12.38
CA LEU A 4 -35.59 9.74 -12.79
C LEU A 4 -34.27 10.25 -13.38
N LEU A 5 -34.24 11.47 -13.93
CA LEU A 5 -33.02 12.09 -14.49
C LEU A 5 -32.06 12.62 -13.41
N LEU A 6 -32.55 12.95 -12.22
CA LEU A 6 -31.74 13.45 -11.10
C LEU A 6 -30.93 12.36 -10.39
N ILE A 7 -31.41 11.11 -10.43
CA ILE A 7 -30.73 9.97 -9.78
C ILE A 7 -29.54 9.48 -10.62
N ALA A 8 -29.60 9.63 -11.96
CA ALA A 8 -28.51 9.23 -12.85
C ALA A 8 -27.27 10.13 -12.73
N LEU A 9 -27.43 11.41 -12.36
CA LEU A 9 -26.31 12.35 -12.20
C LEU A 9 -25.51 12.19 -10.88
N LEU A 10 -26.06 11.46 -9.90
CA LEU A 10 -25.39 11.23 -8.61
C LEU A 10 -24.46 10.02 -8.61
N LEU A 11 -24.48 9.21 -9.67
CA LEU A 11 -23.61 8.02 -9.84
C LEU A 11 -22.32 8.32 -10.60
N SER A 12 -22.16 9.53 -11.15
CA SER A 12 -20.86 10.02 -11.63
C SER A 12 -20.00 10.53 -10.48
N SER A 13 -19.79 9.70 -9.46
CA SER A 13 -18.69 9.89 -8.52
C SER A 13 -17.41 9.71 -9.33
N VAL A 14 -16.79 10.84 -9.67
CA VAL A 14 -15.44 10.89 -10.24
C VAL A 14 -14.55 10.07 -9.32
N VAL A 15 -14.18 8.86 -9.76
CA VAL A 15 -13.14 8.07 -9.09
C VAL A 15 -11.86 8.83 -9.38
N ALA A 16 -11.57 9.83 -8.54
CA ALA A 16 -10.29 10.49 -8.54
C ALA A 16 -9.27 9.41 -8.21
N ARG A 17 -8.61 8.88 -9.24
CA ARG A 17 -7.42 8.07 -9.05
C ARG A 17 -6.40 9.01 -8.43
N ALA A 18 -6.23 8.88 -7.12
CA ALA A 18 -5.14 9.56 -6.42
C ALA A 18 -3.85 9.16 -7.14
N GLU A 19 -3.11 10.16 -7.62
CA GLU A 19 -1.79 9.92 -8.19
C GLU A 19 -0.89 9.30 -7.11
N ASN A 20 -0.04 8.36 -7.52
CA ASN A 20 0.98 7.78 -6.65
C ASN A 20 1.90 8.90 -6.13
N LEU A 21 2.34 8.79 -4.87
CA LEU A 21 3.25 9.76 -4.27
C LEU A 21 4.64 9.72 -4.91
N CYS A 22 5.02 8.55 -5.40
CA CYS A 22 6.36 8.22 -5.85
C CYS A 22 6.39 7.78 -7.33
N PRO A 23 7.51 8.03 -8.04
CA PRO A 23 7.74 7.45 -9.36
C PRO A 23 7.73 5.93 -9.33
N VAL A 24 7.34 5.33 -10.44
CA VAL A 24 7.40 3.87 -10.62
C VAL A 24 8.87 3.44 -10.76
N ASN A 25 9.27 2.37 -10.07
CA ASN A 25 10.55 1.73 -10.32
C ASN A 25 10.45 0.82 -11.55
N GLU A 26 11.01 1.27 -12.67
CA GLU A 26 10.98 0.51 -13.93
C GLU A 26 12.00 -0.63 -14.00
N ASP A 27 12.93 -0.72 -13.04
CA ASP A 27 13.95 -1.79 -13.00
C ASP A 27 13.38 -3.11 -12.45
N VAL A 28 12.19 -3.08 -11.84
CA VAL A 28 11.47 -4.27 -11.34
C VAL A 28 10.42 -4.68 -12.37
N ALA A 29 10.25 -5.98 -12.63
CA ALA A 29 9.21 -6.48 -13.54
C ALA A 29 7.80 -6.06 -13.06
N PRO A 30 6.87 -5.64 -13.95
CA PRO A 30 5.58 -5.08 -13.56
C PRO A 30 4.74 -5.93 -12.60
N ASP A 31 4.76 -7.25 -12.76
CA ASP A 31 4.07 -8.24 -11.94
C ASP A 31 4.69 -8.44 -10.55
N MET A 32 5.97 -8.12 -10.42
CA MET A 32 6.72 -8.22 -9.17
C MET A 32 6.63 -6.94 -8.33
N ARG A 33 6.11 -5.83 -8.86
CA ARG A 33 6.02 -4.55 -8.14
C ARG A 33 4.94 -4.62 -7.06
N ILE A 34 5.25 -4.08 -5.88
CA ILE A 34 4.22 -3.71 -4.90
C ILE A 34 3.70 -2.32 -5.30
N ALA A 35 2.43 -2.21 -5.67
CA ALA A 35 1.86 -0.91 -6.02
C ALA A 35 1.55 -0.11 -4.75
N GLU A 36 1.58 1.22 -4.81
CA GLU A 36 1.14 2.04 -3.66
C GLU A 36 -0.32 1.75 -3.26
N SER A 37 -1.14 1.29 -4.19
CA SER A 37 -2.52 0.84 -3.93
C SER A 37 -2.60 -0.44 -3.10
N ASP A 38 -1.54 -1.23 -2.99
CA ASP A 38 -1.47 -2.40 -2.10
C ASP A 38 -1.14 -1.99 -0.65
N LEU A 39 -0.57 -0.80 -0.46
CA LEU A 39 -0.15 -0.28 0.83
C LEU A 39 -1.32 0.40 1.55
N THR A 40 -2.31 -0.41 1.91
CA THR A 40 -3.52 0.01 2.63
C THR A 40 -3.50 -0.45 4.07
N LYS A 41 -4.27 0.23 4.92
CA LYS A 41 -4.44 -0.15 6.33
C LYS A 41 -4.92 -1.59 6.47
N GLU A 42 -5.94 -1.98 5.69
CA GLU A 42 -6.51 -3.32 5.72
C GLU A 42 -5.46 -4.39 5.39
N ARG A 43 -4.64 -4.18 4.34
CA ARG A 43 -3.60 -5.14 3.97
C ARG A 43 -2.47 -5.19 4.98
N ALA A 44 -2.10 -4.07 5.59
CA ALA A 44 -1.13 -4.03 6.68
C ALA A 44 -1.65 -4.78 7.92
N GLU A 45 -2.91 -4.60 8.30
CA GLU A 45 -3.52 -5.33 9.43
C GLU A 45 -3.54 -6.84 9.19
N LYS A 46 -3.93 -7.28 7.98
CA LYS A 46 -3.86 -8.70 7.60
C LYS A 46 -2.43 -9.25 7.60
N ALA A 47 -1.46 -8.46 7.16
CA ALA A 47 -0.05 -8.84 7.20
C ALA A 47 0.46 -8.97 8.66
N VAL A 48 0.03 -8.07 9.56
CA VAL A 48 0.33 -8.17 11.00
C VAL A 48 -0.27 -9.44 11.58
N GLU A 49 -1.55 -9.73 11.31
CA GLU A 49 -2.23 -10.94 11.77
C GLU A 49 -1.48 -12.20 11.30
N LYS A 50 -1.10 -12.25 10.02
CA LYS A 50 -0.34 -13.38 9.45
C LYS A 50 0.99 -13.59 10.18
N VAL A 51 1.77 -12.52 10.39
CA VAL A 51 3.05 -12.60 11.11
C VAL A 51 2.84 -13.02 12.57
N GLN A 52 1.83 -12.48 13.26
CA GLN A 52 1.49 -12.85 14.63
C GLN A 52 1.06 -14.33 14.74
N GLY A 53 0.28 -14.83 13.79
CA GLY A 53 -0.12 -16.24 13.71
C GLY A 53 1.10 -17.15 13.59
N ILE A 54 2.07 -16.78 12.75
CA ILE A 54 3.33 -17.53 12.58
C ILE A 54 4.16 -17.52 13.87
N VAL A 55 4.39 -16.34 14.47
CA VAL A 55 5.20 -16.19 15.68
C VAL A 55 4.60 -16.94 16.87
N SER A 56 3.28 -16.92 17.02
CA SER A 56 2.58 -17.64 18.10
C SER A 56 2.47 -19.14 17.85
N GLY A 57 2.82 -19.62 16.66
CA GLY A 57 2.62 -21.02 16.24
C GLY A 57 1.17 -21.39 15.93
N ALA A 58 0.24 -20.44 15.98
CA ALA A 58 -1.15 -20.65 15.58
C ALA A 58 -1.31 -20.87 14.07
N ASP A 59 -0.38 -20.34 13.27
CA ASP A 59 -0.31 -20.52 11.83
C ASP A 59 0.98 -21.24 11.43
N SER A 60 0.87 -22.55 11.20
CA SER A 60 1.96 -23.41 10.76
C SER A 60 2.03 -23.56 9.24
N LYS A 61 1.15 -22.89 8.47
CA LYS A 61 1.07 -23.00 7.01
C LYS A 61 1.50 -21.69 6.36
N TYR A 62 2.79 -21.61 6.05
CA TYR A 62 3.39 -20.49 5.35
C TYR A 62 4.60 -20.93 4.55
N GLU A 63 4.96 -20.13 3.56
CA GLU A 63 6.14 -20.32 2.73
C GLU A 63 7.25 -19.37 3.18
N TRP A 64 8.49 -19.64 2.76
CA TRP A 64 9.65 -18.81 3.12
C TRP A 64 9.48 -17.33 2.71
N ILE A 65 8.73 -17.05 1.63
CA ILE A 65 8.39 -15.70 1.15
C ILE A 65 7.35 -14.97 2.00
N THR A 66 6.55 -15.70 2.79
CA THR A 66 5.34 -15.16 3.43
C THR A 66 5.68 -14.05 4.42
N VAL A 67 6.66 -14.28 5.31
CA VAL A 67 7.07 -13.29 6.31
C VAL A 67 7.73 -12.07 5.64
N PRO A 68 8.73 -12.23 4.74
CA PRO A 68 9.31 -11.09 4.02
C PRO A 68 8.28 -10.22 3.29
N ASN A 69 7.36 -10.83 2.53
CA ASN A 69 6.32 -10.09 1.80
C ASN A 69 5.34 -9.39 2.75
N SER A 70 4.99 -10.01 3.87
CA SER A 70 4.13 -9.40 4.89
C SER A 70 4.78 -8.18 5.52
N LEU A 71 6.08 -8.27 5.86
CA LEU A 71 6.83 -7.15 6.44
C LEU A 71 6.92 -5.96 5.48
N LYS A 72 7.11 -6.19 4.17
CA LYS A 72 7.08 -5.11 3.17
C LYS A 72 5.75 -4.37 3.12
N ILE A 73 4.63 -5.09 3.23
CA ILE A 73 3.30 -4.46 3.28
C ILE A 73 3.12 -3.63 4.55
N ILE A 74 3.60 -4.11 5.70
CA ILE A 74 3.53 -3.40 6.97
C ILE A 74 4.37 -2.11 6.91
N GLU A 75 5.65 -2.22 6.55
CA GLU A 75 6.58 -1.09 6.46
C GLU A 75 6.11 -0.06 5.43
N GLY A 76 5.77 -0.52 4.22
CA GLY A 76 5.31 0.35 3.14
C GLY A 76 4.04 1.13 3.52
N TYR A 77 3.08 0.49 4.20
CA TYR A 77 1.89 1.19 4.69
C TYR A 77 2.22 2.24 5.76
N ILE A 78 3.10 1.92 6.71
CA ILE A 78 3.53 2.87 7.76
C ILE A 78 4.18 4.11 7.11
N LEU A 79 5.12 3.89 6.20
CA LEU A 79 5.82 4.97 5.49
C LEU A 79 4.86 5.80 4.63
N LYS A 80 3.92 5.16 3.92
CA LYS A 80 2.90 5.86 3.13
C LYS A 80 2.01 6.72 4.01
N ARG A 81 1.51 6.18 5.12
CA ARG A 81 0.68 6.91 6.09
C ARG A 81 1.42 8.13 6.62
N ASP A 82 2.69 7.97 6.99
CA ASP A 82 3.49 9.05 7.55
C ASP A 82 3.78 10.12 6.48
N ALA A 83 4.05 9.73 5.23
CA ALA A 83 4.20 10.65 4.11
C ALA A 83 2.93 11.45 3.80
N LEU A 84 1.75 10.84 3.93
CA LEU A 84 0.46 11.51 3.69
C LEU A 84 0.07 12.48 4.81
N ASN A 85 0.46 12.17 6.05
CA ASN A 85 0.07 12.95 7.23
C ASN A 85 1.13 13.98 7.67
N ALA A 86 2.31 13.98 7.06
CA ALA A 86 3.37 14.90 7.41
C ALA A 86 3.11 16.31 6.85
N GLU A 87 3.31 17.31 7.70
CA GLU A 87 3.14 18.72 7.37
C GLU A 87 4.41 19.53 7.65
N GLY A 88 4.48 20.75 7.11
CA GLY A 88 5.57 21.68 7.34
C GLY A 88 6.93 21.14 6.90
N VAL A 89 7.97 21.41 7.71
CA VAL A 89 9.36 21.06 7.38
C VAL A 89 9.61 19.55 7.25
N MET A 90 8.74 18.72 7.81
CA MET A 90 8.89 17.25 7.79
C MET A 90 8.21 16.59 6.59
N ALA A 91 7.33 17.29 5.86
CA ALA A 91 6.59 16.71 4.74
C ALA A 91 7.52 16.10 3.68
N GLN A 92 8.56 16.84 3.28
CA GLN A 92 9.53 16.37 2.29
C GLN A 92 10.37 15.18 2.80
N TYR A 93 10.67 15.14 4.09
CA TYR A 93 11.42 14.05 4.70
C TYR A 93 10.61 12.74 4.69
N HIS A 94 9.36 12.75 5.16
CA HIS A 94 8.56 11.53 5.16
C HIS A 94 8.24 11.04 3.75
N LYS A 95 7.96 11.97 2.81
CA LYS A 95 7.82 11.61 1.40
C LYS A 95 9.08 10.96 0.83
N SER A 96 10.27 11.46 1.15
CA SER A 96 11.52 10.87 0.65
C SER A 96 11.79 9.49 1.21
N GLN A 97 11.51 9.26 2.51
CA GLN A 97 11.62 7.92 3.11
C GLN A 97 10.68 6.91 2.43
N PHE A 98 9.42 7.32 2.20
CA PHE A 98 8.48 6.46 1.49
C PHE A 98 8.92 6.15 0.06
N CYS A 99 9.35 7.17 -0.70
CA CYS A 99 9.78 6.93 -2.07
C CYS A 99 11.08 6.15 -2.18
N GLU A 100 11.98 6.26 -1.20
CA GLU A 100 13.18 5.41 -1.14
C GLU A 100 12.80 3.95 -0.91
N PHE A 101 11.84 3.66 -0.03
CA PHE A 101 11.27 2.32 0.11
C PHE A 101 10.63 1.82 -1.19
N MET A 102 9.82 2.65 -1.86
CA MET A 102 9.20 2.28 -3.14
C MET A 102 10.23 1.94 -4.21
N LYS A 103 11.37 2.63 -4.20
CA LYS A 103 12.48 2.39 -5.11
C LYS A 103 13.28 1.14 -4.76
N THR A 104 13.59 0.93 -3.49
CA THR A 104 14.63 -0.02 -3.06
C THR A 104 14.10 -1.28 -2.40
N GLN A 105 12.80 -1.39 -2.15
CA GLN A 105 12.23 -2.53 -1.42
C GLN A 105 10.84 -2.98 -1.91
N ALA A 106 10.06 -2.14 -2.60
CA ALA A 106 8.66 -2.43 -2.94
C ALA A 106 8.47 -3.41 -4.12
N TRP A 107 8.95 -4.64 -3.95
CA TRP A 107 8.72 -5.78 -4.84
C TRP A 107 8.46 -7.05 -4.05
N TRP A 108 7.71 -7.97 -4.64
CA TRP A 108 7.42 -9.28 -4.10
C TRP A 108 8.65 -10.18 -4.17
N TYR A 109 8.84 -11.00 -3.15
CA TYR A 109 9.56 -12.26 -3.31
C TYR A 109 8.60 -13.26 -3.95
N ASP A 110 9.08 -13.95 -4.98
CA ASP A 110 8.41 -15.01 -5.75
C ASP A 110 9.32 -16.26 -5.73
#